data_AF-A0A6J6VGG6-F1
#
_entry.id   AF-A0A6J6VGG6-F1
#
_cell.length_a   1.000
_cell.length_b   1.000
_cell.length_c   1.000
_cell.angle_alpha   90.00
_cell.angle_beta   90.00
_cell.angle_gamma   90.00
#
_symmetry.space_group_name_H-M   'P 1'
#
loop_
_entity.id
_entity.type
_entity.pdbx_description
1 polymer ?
#
loop_
_entity_poly.entity_id
_entity_poly.type
_entity_poly.pdbx_seq_one_letter_code
_entity_poly.pdbx_strand_id
1 'polypeptide(L)'
;MTQSATPQRNFGSTESIASGVTPERLADLRRWNLGLTVLHAAQAVLILVMASDFAIAVTSTYPQGPPGTRLTTPEAIFDVRIGPAIAVFLLLAAFYHFATATFARRTYEVDLGQGINRFRWLEYSLSATLMLLLIASYSGITDITTVVAIAGANIAMVLFGWLQERMNPPGRTSTTMLPFWFGTIVGIAPWVAIWVNVIGADTVPGFVYGIVIAELVFFFSFGLNQWLQYRGIGRWRDYAFGEKTYIVLSLAAKSVLAWQIYGGSLAN
;
A
#
# COMPACT_ATOMS: atom_id res chain seq x y z
N MET A 1 -53.75 14.31 -24.13
CA MET A 1 -52.68 14.76 -23.20
C MET A 1 -52.54 13.71 -22.11
N THR A 2 -51.65 12.76 -22.31
CA THR A 2 -51.34 11.66 -21.38
C THR A 2 -50.21 12.11 -20.47
N GLN A 3 -50.50 12.38 -19.19
CA GLN A 3 -49.47 12.61 -18.19
C GLN A 3 -48.80 11.28 -17.84
N SER A 4 -47.52 11.16 -18.20
CA SER A 4 -46.65 10.08 -17.78
C SER A 4 -46.29 10.25 -16.30
N ALA A 5 -46.86 9.41 -15.44
CA ALA A 5 -46.43 9.29 -14.05
C ALA A 5 -44.99 8.76 -14.03
N THR A 6 -44.06 9.59 -13.54
CA THR A 6 -42.69 9.18 -13.28
C THR A 6 -42.69 8.30 -12.02
N PRO A 7 -42.11 7.09 -12.04
CA PRO A 7 -42.08 6.26 -10.83
C PRO A 7 -41.12 6.90 -9.82
N GLN A 8 -41.67 7.34 -8.68
CA GLN A 8 -40.87 7.68 -7.51
C GLN A 8 -40.09 6.43 -7.08
N ARG A 9 -38.76 6.49 -7.16
CA ARG A 9 -37.90 5.50 -6.51
C ARG A 9 -38.11 5.64 -5.01
N ASN A 10 -38.83 4.69 -4.43
CA ASN A 10 -38.83 4.46 -2.99
C ASN A 10 -37.40 4.16 -2.53
N PHE A 11 -36.73 5.14 -1.91
CA PHE A 11 -35.53 4.90 -1.10
C PHE A 11 -35.98 4.29 0.25
N GLY A 12 -36.53 3.07 0.17
CA GLY A 12 -37.10 2.31 1.28
C GLY A 12 -36.20 1.18 1.77
N SER A 13 -34.88 1.28 1.60
CA SER A 13 -33.93 0.47 2.33
C SER A 13 -33.09 1.42 3.18
N THR A 14 -33.22 1.34 4.50
CA THR A 14 -32.17 1.82 5.41
C THR A 14 -30.87 1.11 5.00
N GLU A 15 -30.05 1.77 4.17
CA GLU A 15 -28.70 1.30 3.89
C GLU A 15 -28.01 1.14 5.24
N SER A 16 -27.66 -0.09 5.58
CA SER A 16 -26.93 -0.35 6.82
C SER A 16 -25.60 0.39 6.73
N ILE A 17 -25.34 1.29 7.67
CA ILE A 17 -24.06 2.00 7.76
C ILE A 17 -23.03 1.06 8.38
N ALA A 18 -21.77 1.15 7.92
CA ALA A 18 -20.67 0.41 8.52
C ALA A 18 -20.53 0.73 10.02
N SER A 19 -20.15 -0.29 10.80
CA SER A 19 -20.03 -0.17 12.26
C SER A 19 -19.01 0.88 12.68
N GLY A 20 -19.34 1.69 13.68
CA GLY A 20 -18.45 2.69 14.26
C GLY A 20 -18.27 3.98 13.45
N VAL A 21 -18.93 4.12 12.29
CA VAL A 21 -18.91 5.35 11.47
C VAL A 21 -19.91 6.38 12.03
N THR A 22 -19.55 6.98 13.16
CA THR A 22 -20.32 8.03 13.86
C THR A 22 -19.75 9.42 13.55
N PRO A 23 -20.56 10.51 13.68
CA PRO A 23 -20.06 11.87 13.46
C PRO A 23 -18.81 12.21 14.29
N GLU A 24 -18.75 11.76 15.54
CA GLU A 24 -17.62 11.98 16.44
C GLU A 24 -16.37 11.26 15.94
N ARG A 25 -16.51 10.02 15.44
CA ARG A 25 -15.41 9.25 14.86
C ARG A 25 -14.93 9.83 13.53
N LEU A 26 -15.83 10.33 12.69
CA LEU A 26 -15.46 11.01 11.45
C LEU A 26 -14.69 12.31 11.73
N ALA A 27 -15.11 13.08 12.74
CA ALA A 27 -14.36 14.26 13.20
C ALA A 27 -12.98 13.88 13.75
N ASP A 28 -12.87 12.77 14.48
CA ASP A 28 -11.58 12.23 14.93
C ASP A 28 -10.68 11.84 13.75
N LEU A 29 -11.20 11.07 12.80
CA LEU A 29 -10.47 10.65 11.60
C LEU A 29 -9.97 11.84 10.79
N ARG A 30 -10.74 12.94 10.69
CA ARG A 30 -10.25 14.17 10.04
C ARG A 30 -9.03 14.74 10.75
N ARG A 31 -9.03 14.82 12.09
CA ARG A 31 -7.87 15.31 12.85
C ARG A 31 -6.64 14.43 12.63
N TRP A 32 -6.84 13.11 12.60
CA TRP A 32 -5.78 12.14 12.29
C TRP A 32 -5.23 12.34 10.87
N ASN A 33 -6.10 12.43 9.86
CA ASN A 33 -5.67 12.67 8.48
C ASN A 33 -4.88 13.98 8.35
N LEU A 34 -5.31 15.09 8.98
CA LEU A 34 -4.53 16.34 8.98
C LEU A 34 -3.16 16.19 9.64
N GLY A 35 -3.08 15.53 10.80
CA GLY A 35 -1.81 15.28 11.47
C GLY A 35 -0.86 14.44 10.61
N LEU A 36 -1.38 13.43 9.92
CA LEU A 36 -0.61 12.55 9.06
C LEU A 36 -0.17 13.21 7.76
N THR A 37 -0.96 14.13 7.20
CA THR A 37 -0.50 15.01 6.13
C THR A 37 0.80 15.69 6.53
N VAL A 38 0.81 16.35 7.70
CA VAL A 38 1.98 17.09 8.18
C VAL A 38 3.14 16.15 8.46
N LEU A 39 2.90 15.03 9.14
CA LEU A 39 3.96 14.08 9.51
C LEU A 39 4.63 13.45 8.28
N HIS A 40 3.86 12.99 7.29
CA HIS A 40 4.44 12.42 6.08
C HIS A 40 5.15 13.47 5.22
N ALA A 41 4.59 14.66 5.07
CA ALA A 41 5.23 15.75 4.33
C ALA A 41 6.53 16.20 5.00
N ALA A 42 6.56 16.33 6.33
CA ALA A 42 7.76 16.67 7.07
C ALA A 42 8.86 15.62 6.89
N GLN A 43 8.53 14.34 7.00
CA GLN A 43 9.48 13.26 6.73
C GLN A 43 10.01 13.31 5.29
N ALA A 44 9.14 13.54 4.29
CA ALA A 44 9.57 13.65 2.91
C ALA A 44 10.55 14.80 2.69
N VAL A 45 10.27 15.98 3.25
CA VAL A 45 11.15 17.15 3.18
C VAL A 45 12.48 16.88 3.87
N LEU A 46 12.47 16.29 5.07
CA LEU A 46 13.69 15.93 5.79
C LEU A 46 14.56 14.97 4.96
N ILE A 47 13.97 13.91 4.41
CA ILE A 47 14.71 12.97 3.55
C ILE A 47 15.29 13.68 2.33
N LEU A 48 14.52 14.52 1.63
CA LEU A 48 15.02 15.24 0.44
C LEU A 48 16.18 16.19 0.75
N VAL A 49 16.17 16.83 1.91
CA VAL A 49 17.21 17.79 2.31
C VAL A 49 18.47 17.07 2.79
N MET A 50 18.32 15.91 3.43
CA MET A 50 19.42 15.23 4.11
C MET A 50 20.02 14.05 3.33
N ALA A 51 19.31 13.50 2.33
CA ALA A 51 19.77 12.33 1.60
C ALA A 51 20.92 12.65 0.64
N SER A 52 21.89 11.73 0.57
CA SER A 52 22.89 11.71 -0.49
C SER A 52 22.29 11.43 -1.87
N ASP A 53 23.12 11.50 -2.91
CA ASP A 53 22.75 11.23 -4.30
C ASP A 53 22.74 9.73 -4.67
N PHE A 54 22.85 8.84 -3.67
CA PHE A 54 22.86 7.40 -3.87
C PHE A 54 21.69 6.92 -4.73
N ALA A 55 22.03 6.10 -5.72
CA ALA A 55 21.08 5.55 -6.67
C ALA A 55 21.37 4.07 -6.93
N ILE A 56 20.31 3.34 -7.26
CA ILE A 56 20.40 1.95 -7.70
C ILE A 56 20.05 1.90 -9.19
N ALA A 57 20.93 1.31 -9.98
CA ALA A 57 20.71 1.11 -11.41
C ALA A 57 19.65 0.02 -11.64
N VAL A 58 18.64 0.34 -12.44
CA VAL A 58 17.75 -0.66 -13.03
C VAL A 58 18.44 -1.23 -14.25
N THR A 59 18.38 -2.55 -14.40
CA THR A 59 19.12 -3.29 -15.43
C THR A 59 18.19 -4.02 -16.39
N SER A 60 18.70 -4.41 -17.54
CA SER A 60 18.02 -5.32 -18.47
C SER A 60 18.98 -6.42 -18.96
N THR A 61 18.41 -7.50 -19.46
CA THR A 61 19.18 -8.57 -20.12
C THR A 61 18.34 -9.14 -21.27
N TYR A 62 18.87 -9.07 -22.49
CA TYR A 62 18.16 -9.50 -23.70
C TYR A 62 18.70 -10.83 -24.24
N PRO A 63 17.87 -11.64 -24.93
CA PRO A 63 18.35 -12.85 -25.62
C PRO A 63 19.44 -12.51 -26.65
N GLN A 64 20.55 -13.23 -26.60
CA GLN A 64 21.72 -13.05 -27.50
C GLN A 64 21.87 -14.19 -28.52
N GLY A 65 20.88 -15.08 -28.62
CA GLY A 65 20.94 -16.27 -29.47
C GLY A 65 19.72 -17.18 -29.28
N PRO A 66 19.77 -18.43 -29.78
CA PRO A 66 18.70 -19.41 -29.58
C PRO A 66 18.36 -19.64 -28.10
N PRO A 67 17.12 -20.09 -27.75
CA PRO A 67 16.75 -20.41 -26.38
C PRO A 67 17.73 -21.36 -25.69
N GLY A 68 18.14 -21.02 -24.46
CA GLY A 68 19.17 -21.75 -23.71
C GLY A 68 20.59 -21.20 -23.87
N THR A 69 20.81 -20.21 -24.76
CA THR A 69 22.07 -19.46 -24.81
C THR A 69 22.32 -18.76 -23.48
N ARG A 70 23.55 -18.88 -22.95
CA ARG A 70 23.93 -18.21 -21.70
C ARG A 70 23.84 -16.69 -21.87
N LEU A 71 23.14 -16.06 -20.94
CA LEU A 71 23.03 -14.60 -20.89
C LEU A 71 24.34 -13.98 -20.38
N THR A 72 24.64 -12.78 -20.87
CA THR A 72 25.76 -11.95 -20.42
C THR A 72 25.39 -11.16 -19.17
N THR A 73 26.36 -10.41 -18.64
CA THR A 73 26.14 -9.47 -17.54
C THR A 73 25.01 -8.48 -17.88
N PRO A 74 24.06 -8.22 -16.95
CA PRO A 74 23.01 -7.24 -17.16
C PRO A 74 23.56 -5.83 -17.43
N GLU A 75 22.88 -5.08 -18.30
CA GLU A 75 23.25 -3.70 -18.64
C GLU A 75 22.35 -2.71 -17.89
N ALA A 76 22.93 -1.63 -17.37
CA ALA A 76 22.16 -0.56 -16.73
C ALA A 76 21.38 0.25 -17.77
N ILE A 77 20.10 0.51 -17.51
CA ILE A 77 19.23 1.29 -18.39
C ILE A 77 18.91 2.68 -17.84
N PHE A 78 18.73 2.81 -16.52
CA PHE A 78 18.58 4.09 -15.83
C PHE A 78 18.79 3.92 -14.32
N ASP A 79 19.06 5.03 -13.63
CA ASP A 79 19.25 5.06 -12.19
C ASP A 79 18.01 5.53 -11.44
N VAL A 80 17.68 4.86 -10.34
CA VAL A 80 16.66 5.29 -9.39
C VAL A 80 17.35 5.94 -8.19
N ARG A 81 17.24 7.27 -8.09
CA ARG A 81 17.71 8.01 -6.90
C ARG A 81 16.84 7.67 -5.71
N ILE A 82 17.45 7.13 -4.66
CA ILE A 82 16.68 6.52 -3.56
C ILE A 82 16.03 7.57 -2.66
N GLY A 83 16.73 8.67 -2.33
CA GLY A 83 16.16 9.77 -1.55
C GLY A 83 14.85 10.32 -2.14
N PRO A 84 14.84 10.72 -3.43
CA PRO A 84 13.61 11.12 -4.13
C PRO A 84 12.54 10.03 -4.16
N ALA A 85 12.89 8.76 -4.38
CA ALA A 85 11.92 7.66 -4.38
C ALA A 85 11.22 7.50 -3.02
N ILE A 86 11.96 7.65 -1.92
CA ILE A 86 11.39 7.66 -0.56
C ILE A 86 10.43 8.82 -0.38
N ALA A 87 10.86 10.03 -0.78
CA ALA A 87 10.04 11.23 -0.68
C ALA A 87 8.72 11.08 -1.45
N VAL A 88 8.73 10.43 -2.62
CA VAL A 88 7.52 10.20 -3.42
C VAL A 88 6.50 9.36 -2.65
N PHE A 89 6.86 8.22 -2.06
CA PHE A 89 5.87 7.40 -1.34
C PHE A 89 5.34 8.11 -0.07
N LEU A 90 6.16 8.92 0.58
CA LEU A 90 5.75 9.74 1.72
C LEU A 90 4.80 10.87 1.27
N LEU A 91 5.10 11.56 0.17
CA LEU A 91 4.24 12.62 -0.37
C LEU A 91 2.91 12.09 -0.91
N LEU A 92 2.89 10.89 -1.49
CA LEU A 92 1.65 10.22 -1.85
C LEU A 92 0.77 10.02 -0.60
N ALA A 93 1.31 9.48 0.49
CA ALA A 93 0.58 9.34 1.74
C ALA A 93 0.07 10.69 2.27
N ALA A 94 0.95 11.71 2.29
CA ALA A 94 0.59 13.05 2.74
C ALA A 94 -0.57 13.65 1.92
N PHE A 95 -0.52 13.50 0.59
CA PHE A 95 -1.52 13.98 -0.35
C PHE A 95 -2.88 13.32 -0.13
N TYR A 96 -2.93 11.99 -0.02
CA TYR A 96 -4.21 11.29 0.19
C TYR A 96 -4.82 11.60 1.54
N HIS A 97 -4.01 11.69 2.61
CA HIS A 97 -4.48 12.17 3.91
C HIS A 97 -4.99 13.61 3.83
N PHE A 98 -4.33 14.48 3.06
CA PHE A 98 -4.76 15.86 2.89
C PHE A 98 -6.09 15.92 2.15
N ALA A 99 -6.24 15.15 1.08
CA ALA A 99 -7.45 15.08 0.28
C ALA A 99 -8.64 14.62 1.12
N THR A 100 -8.52 13.51 1.86
CA THR A 100 -9.60 12.97 2.71
C THR A 100 -9.94 13.88 3.89
N ALA A 101 -9.00 14.72 4.34
CA ALA A 101 -9.27 15.72 5.38
C ALA A 101 -9.92 17.02 4.86
N THR A 102 -9.83 17.30 3.56
CA THR A 102 -10.20 18.58 2.94
C THR A 102 -11.21 18.41 1.80
N PHE A 103 -10.79 18.51 0.55
CA PHE A 103 -11.67 18.63 -0.62
C PHE A 103 -12.38 17.31 -0.97
N ALA A 104 -11.80 16.16 -0.62
CA ALA A 104 -12.40 14.85 -0.85
C ALA A 104 -13.12 14.28 0.38
N ARG A 105 -13.22 15.07 1.46
CA ARG A 105 -13.77 14.63 2.75
C ARG A 105 -15.18 14.07 2.66
N ARG A 106 -16.08 14.74 1.94
CA ARG A 106 -17.46 14.27 1.80
C ARG A 106 -17.52 12.89 1.15
N THR A 107 -16.76 12.68 0.09
CA THR A 107 -16.69 11.38 -0.60
C THR A 107 -16.10 10.32 0.32
N TYR A 108 -15.03 10.66 1.05
CA TYR A 108 -14.42 9.76 2.04
C TYR A 108 -15.41 9.34 3.13
N GLU A 109 -16.14 10.27 3.73
CA GLU A 109 -17.11 9.94 4.80
C GLU A 109 -18.28 9.09 4.29
N VAL A 110 -18.78 9.34 3.08
CA VAL A 110 -19.81 8.51 2.43
C VAL A 110 -19.28 7.09 2.18
N ASP A 111 -18.07 6.98 1.66
CA ASP A 111 -17.42 5.69 1.41
C ASP A 111 -17.25 4.89 2.70
N LEU A 112 -16.77 5.53 3.78
CA LEU A 112 -16.63 4.87 5.07
C LEU A 112 -17.99 4.34 5.57
N GLY A 113 -19.07 5.12 5.40
CA GLY A 113 -20.42 4.68 5.72
C GLY A 113 -20.84 3.42 4.95
N GLN A 114 -20.33 3.26 3.72
CA GLN A 114 -20.53 2.09 2.87
C GLN A 114 -19.51 0.96 3.13
N GLY A 115 -18.67 1.08 4.16
CA GLY A 115 -17.68 0.06 4.52
C GLY A 115 -16.54 -0.06 3.49
N ILE A 116 -16.24 1.03 2.79
CA ILE A 116 -15.17 1.09 1.80
C ILE A 116 -14.26 2.30 2.04
N ASN A 117 -12.99 2.19 1.67
CA ASN A 117 -12.10 3.34 1.57
C ASN A 117 -11.32 3.31 0.25
N ARG A 118 -11.88 3.91 -0.81
CA ARG A 118 -11.23 3.95 -2.14
C ARG A 118 -9.91 4.72 -2.13
N PHE A 119 -9.78 5.74 -1.29
CA PHE A 119 -8.58 6.57 -1.20
C PHE A 119 -7.39 5.76 -0.69
N ARG A 120 -7.60 4.92 0.34
CA ARG A 120 -6.58 4.02 0.89
C ARG A 120 -6.07 3.05 -0.17
N TRP A 121 -6.96 2.41 -0.92
CA TRP A 121 -6.54 1.43 -1.94
C TRP A 121 -5.81 2.07 -3.12
N LEU A 122 -6.22 3.28 -3.53
CA LEU A 122 -5.49 4.04 -4.56
C LEU A 122 -4.13 4.52 -4.06
N GLU A 123 -4.03 4.95 -2.82
CA GLU A 123 -2.75 5.36 -2.22
C GLU A 123 -1.80 4.16 -2.10
N TYR A 124 -2.25 3.06 -1.51
CA TYR A 124 -1.42 1.85 -1.30
C TYR A 124 -0.98 1.20 -2.60
N SER A 125 -1.80 1.25 -3.67
CA SER A 125 -1.41 0.65 -4.94
C SER A 125 -0.21 1.36 -5.57
N LEU A 126 0.00 2.64 -5.24
CA LEU A 126 1.15 3.42 -5.68
C LEU A 126 2.29 3.38 -4.65
N SER A 127 2.01 3.77 -3.40
CA SER A 127 3.04 3.94 -2.39
C SER A 127 3.63 2.62 -1.92
N ALA A 128 2.80 1.62 -1.58
CA ALA A 128 3.29 0.32 -1.14
C ALA A 128 4.01 -0.43 -2.28
N THR A 129 3.62 -0.18 -3.53
CA THR A 129 4.33 -0.71 -4.70
C THR A 129 5.72 -0.10 -4.81
N LEU A 130 5.85 1.23 -4.71
CA LEU A 130 7.15 1.88 -4.71
C LEU A 130 8.03 1.42 -3.54
N MET A 131 7.45 1.29 -2.33
CA MET A 131 8.15 0.74 -1.16
C MET A 131 8.67 -0.68 -1.44
N LEU A 132 7.83 -1.56 -1.97
CA LEU A 132 8.22 -2.94 -2.26
C LEU A 132 9.30 -3.04 -3.35
N LEU A 133 9.25 -2.16 -4.35
CA LEU A 133 10.30 -2.06 -5.37
C LEU A 133 11.63 -1.63 -4.76
N LEU A 134 11.63 -0.66 -3.84
CA LEU A 134 12.84 -0.29 -3.10
C LEU A 134 13.38 -1.48 -2.30
N ILE A 135 12.54 -2.17 -1.52
CA ILE A 135 12.95 -3.35 -0.75
C ILE A 135 13.57 -4.43 -1.67
N ALA A 136 12.94 -4.67 -2.83
CA ALA A 136 13.44 -5.60 -3.84
C ALA A 136 14.80 -5.17 -4.39
N SER A 137 14.98 -3.90 -4.72
CA SER A 137 16.26 -3.36 -5.20
C SER A 137 17.38 -3.46 -4.16
N TYR A 138 17.09 -3.18 -2.88
CA TYR A 138 18.04 -3.38 -1.77
C TYR A 138 18.39 -4.86 -1.56
N SER A 139 17.51 -5.76 -2.01
CA SER A 139 17.74 -7.21 -2.02
C SER A 139 18.38 -7.70 -3.32
N GLY A 140 18.88 -6.81 -4.19
CA GLY A 140 19.57 -7.18 -5.43
C GLY A 140 18.67 -7.40 -6.65
N ILE A 141 17.37 -7.16 -6.55
CA ILE A 141 16.43 -7.29 -7.68
C ILE A 141 16.35 -5.96 -8.45
N THR A 142 17.14 -5.86 -9.53
CA THR A 142 17.23 -4.65 -10.36
C THR A 142 16.76 -4.84 -11.80
N ASP A 143 16.49 -6.07 -12.23
CA ASP A 143 16.05 -6.36 -13.60
C ASP A 143 14.65 -5.78 -13.87
N ILE A 144 14.51 -5.03 -14.97
CA ILE A 144 13.29 -4.32 -15.34
C ILE A 144 12.08 -5.24 -15.53
N THR A 145 12.28 -6.47 -16.04
CA THR A 145 11.17 -7.41 -16.24
C THR A 145 10.64 -7.91 -14.89
N THR A 146 11.53 -8.12 -13.93
CA THR A 146 11.18 -8.51 -12.56
C THR A 146 10.54 -7.34 -11.80
N VAL A 147 11.05 -6.12 -11.97
CA VAL A 147 10.45 -4.89 -11.42
C VAL A 147 9.00 -4.72 -11.88
N VAL A 148 8.73 -4.88 -13.18
CA VAL A 148 7.36 -4.82 -13.73
C VAL A 148 6.46 -5.90 -13.13
N ALA A 149 6.96 -7.14 -13.01
CA ALA A 149 6.20 -8.24 -12.43
C ALA A 149 5.86 -8.01 -10.95
N ILE A 150 6.83 -7.55 -10.14
CA ILE A 150 6.63 -7.21 -8.73
C ILE A 150 5.62 -6.07 -8.59
N ALA A 151 5.75 -5.02 -9.43
CA ALA A 151 4.83 -3.89 -9.40
C ALA A 151 3.39 -4.32 -9.70
N GLY A 152 3.20 -5.10 -10.76
CA GLY A 152 1.88 -5.63 -11.13
C GLY A 152 1.28 -6.52 -10.05
N ALA A 153 2.08 -7.42 -9.46
CA ALA A 153 1.64 -8.29 -8.38
C ALA A 153 1.21 -7.50 -7.13
N ASN A 154 1.99 -6.50 -6.71
CA ASN A 154 1.64 -5.69 -5.54
C ASN A 154 0.40 -4.83 -5.78
N ILE A 155 0.28 -4.20 -6.96
CA ILE A 155 -0.93 -3.46 -7.35
C ILE A 155 -2.14 -4.40 -7.30
N ALA A 156 -2.04 -5.59 -7.89
CA ALA A 156 -3.11 -6.57 -7.87
C ALA A 156 -3.51 -7.00 -6.46
N MET A 157 -2.53 -7.27 -5.57
CA MET A 157 -2.78 -7.54 -4.15
C MET A 157 -3.63 -6.44 -3.49
N VAL A 158 -3.27 -5.18 -3.71
CA VAL A 158 -4.00 -4.03 -3.16
C VAL A 158 -5.42 -3.93 -3.74
N LEU A 159 -5.57 -4.12 -5.07
CA LEU A 159 -6.87 -4.09 -5.74
C LEU A 159 -7.78 -5.25 -5.29
N PHE A 160 -7.22 -6.40 -4.92
CA PHE A 160 -7.98 -7.48 -4.30
C PHE A 160 -8.49 -7.12 -2.90
N GLY A 161 -7.74 -6.32 -2.14
CA GLY A 161 -8.23 -5.71 -0.89
C GLY A 161 -9.41 -4.76 -1.15
N TRP A 162 -9.31 -3.93 -2.18
CA TRP A 162 -10.45 -3.10 -2.59
C TRP A 162 -11.66 -3.96 -2.99
N LEU A 163 -11.45 -5.01 -3.78
CA LEU A 163 -12.51 -5.92 -4.18
C LEU A 163 -13.12 -6.65 -2.98
N GLN A 164 -12.33 -7.01 -1.98
CA GLN A 164 -12.79 -7.59 -0.72
C GLN A 164 -13.80 -6.67 -0.03
N GLU A 165 -13.56 -5.35 0.01
CA GLU A 165 -14.53 -4.39 0.55
C GLU A 165 -15.79 -4.29 -0.30
N ARG A 166 -15.62 -4.18 -1.62
CA ARG A 166 -16.74 -4.05 -2.57
C ARG A 166 -17.68 -5.25 -2.54
N MET A 167 -17.16 -6.46 -2.36
CA MET A 167 -17.94 -7.69 -2.34
C MET A 167 -18.56 -8.00 -0.97
N ASN A 168 -18.22 -7.22 0.05
CA ASN A 168 -18.70 -7.43 1.41
C ASN A 168 -19.24 -6.13 2.02
N PRO A 169 -20.30 -5.54 1.44
CA PRO A 169 -20.90 -4.33 1.98
C PRO A 169 -21.44 -4.54 3.41
N PRO A 170 -21.65 -3.46 4.17
CA PRO A 170 -22.39 -3.52 5.43
C PRO A 170 -23.76 -4.18 5.25
N GLY A 171 -24.26 -4.86 6.30
CA GLY A 171 -25.58 -5.51 6.29
C GLY A 171 -25.67 -6.81 5.48
N ARG A 172 -24.56 -7.26 4.87
CA ARG A 172 -24.47 -8.56 4.19
C ARG A 172 -24.88 -9.73 5.09
N THR A 173 -25.54 -10.72 4.51
CA THR A 173 -25.94 -11.97 5.20
C THR A 173 -24.83 -13.02 5.22
N SER A 174 -23.86 -12.92 4.32
CA SER A 174 -22.69 -13.79 4.26
C SER A 174 -21.43 -12.97 3.92
N THR A 175 -20.26 -13.50 4.28
CA THR A 175 -18.96 -12.87 3.97
C THR A 175 -18.16 -13.80 3.07
N THR A 176 -17.74 -13.30 1.90
CA THR A 176 -16.75 -13.98 1.06
C THR A 176 -15.36 -13.51 1.41
N MET A 177 -14.41 -14.44 1.51
CA MET A 177 -12.97 -14.16 1.70
C MET A 177 -12.16 -14.44 0.42
N LEU A 178 -12.83 -14.71 -0.71
CA LEU A 178 -12.15 -15.11 -1.94
C LEU A 178 -11.21 -14.01 -2.46
N PRO A 179 -11.61 -12.72 -2.56
CA PRO A 179 -10.69 -11.66 -2.94
C PRO A 179 -9.50 -11.54 -1.99
N PHE A 180 -9.71 -11.63 -0.68
CA PHE A 180 -8.62 -11.63 0.31
C PHE A 180 -7.57 -12.71 0.03
N TRP A 181 -7.99 -13.94 -0.26
CA TRP A 181 -7.07 -15.04 -0.54
C TRP A 181 -6.35 -14.88 -1.89
N PHE A 182 -7.03 -14.37 -2.91
CA PHE A 182 -6.36 -14.02 -4.18
C PHE A 182 -5.30 -12.93 -3.97
N GLY A 183 -5.64 -11.89 -3.22
CA GLY A 183 -4.69 -10.86 -2.83
C GLY A 183 -3.50 -11.43 -2.05
N THR A 184 -3.74 -12.36 -1.13
CA THR A 184 -2.69 -13.02 -0.34
C THR A 184 -1.73 -13.81 -1.22
N ILE A 185 -2.24 -14.63 -2.13
CA ILE A 185 -1.40 -15.46 -3.02
C ILE A 185 -0.52 -14.57 -3.89
N VAL A 186 -1.10 -13.56 -4.53
CA VAL A 186 -0.35 -12.64 -5.41
C VAL A 186 0.62 -11.78 -4.60
N GLY A 187 0.21 -11.33 -3.40
CA GLY A 187 1.04 -10.52 -2.51
C GLY A 187 2.25 -11.26 -1.92
N ILE A 188 2.19 -12.58 -1.79
CA ILE A 188 3.32 -13.39 -1.31
C ILE A 188 4.43 -13.50 -2.38
N ALA A 189 4.09 -13.49 -3.67
CA ALA A 189 5.05 -13.77 -4.73
C ALA A 189 6.28 -12.82 -4.74
N PRO A 190 6.14 -11.49 -4.59
CA PRO A 190 7.30 -10.60 -4.45
C PRO A 190 8.18 -10.91 -3.23
N TRP A 191 7.58 -11.27 -2.09
CA TRP A 191 8.33 -11.61 -0.88
C TRP A 191 9.14 -12.90 -1.06
N VAL A 192 8.61 -13.88 -1.78
CA VAL A 192 9.36 -15.08 -2.15
C VAL A 192 10.57 -14.70 -3.01
N ALA A 193 10.40 -13.84 -4.02
CA ALA A 193 11.52 -13.39 -4.86
C ALA A 193 12.60 -12.66 -4.05
N ILE A 194 12.20 -11.78 -3.12
CA ILE A 194 13.09 -11.09 -2.19
C ILE A 194 13.88 -12.10 -1.34
N TRP A 195 13.21 -13.07 -0.71
CA TRP A 195 13.88 -14.05 0.14
C TRP A 195 14.79 -15.00 -0.65
N VAL A 196 14.44 -15.37 -1.88
CA VAL A 196 15.35 -16.14 -2.76
C VAL A 196 16.65 -15.39 -2.97
N ASN A 197 16.60 -14.08 -3.21
CA ASN A 197 17.81 -13.28 -3.41
C ASN A 197 18.60 -13.09 -2.11
N VAL A 198 17.92 -12.77 -1.00
CA VAL A 198 18.55 -12.59 0.32
C VAL A 198 19.22 -13.87 0.83
N ILE A 199 18.63 -15.04 0.62
CA ILE A 199 19.19 -16.34 1.04
C ILE A 199 20.31 -16.78 0.08
N GLY A 200 20.17 -16.48 -1.21
CA GLY A 200 21.15 -16.86 -2.24
C GLY A 200 22.41 -15.98 -2.27
N ALA A 201 22.40 -14.81 -1.63
CA ALA A 201 23.52 -13.89 -1.62
C ALA A 201 24.62 -14.31 -0.62
N ASP A 202 25.89 -14.22 -1.04
CA ASP A 202 27.05 -14.51 -0.18
C ASP A 202 27.18 -13.52 0.98
N THR A 203 26.72 -12.28 0.79
CA THR A 203 26.77 -11.23 1.81
C THR A 203 25.61 -10.27 1.62
N VAL A 204 24.86 -10.03 2.69
CA VAL A 204 23.77 -9.05 2.73
C VAL A 204 24.06 -8.08 3.89
N PRO A 205 24.03 -6.76 3.66
CA PRO A 205 24.23 -5.79 4.72
C PRO A 205 23.19 -5.95 5.85
N GLY A 206 23.62 -5.81 7.11
CA GLY A 206 22.75 -6.03 8.27
C GLY A 206 21.47 -5.19 8.26
N PHE A 207 21.54 -3.94 7.79
CA PHE A 207 20.37 -3.06 7.70
C PHE A 207 19.36 -3.53 6.65
N VAL A 208 19.78 -4.25 5.60
CA VAL A 208 18.87 -4.83 4.59
C VAL A 208 18.04 -5.95 5.21
N TYR A 209 18.62 -6.80 6.06
CA TYR A 209 17.82 -7.76 6.85
C TYR A 209 16.80 -7.04 7.74
N GLY A 210 17.19 -5.93 8.36
CA GLY A 210 16.29 -5.08 9.15
C GLY A 210 15.09 -4.59 8.33
N ILE A 211 15.34 -4.07 7.13
CA ILE A 211 14.31 -3.62 6.19
C ILE A 211 13.38 -4.76 5.81
N VAL A 212 13.93 -5.88 5.30
CA VAL A 212 13.13 -7.00 4.79
C VAL A 212 12.25 -7.59 5.89
N ILE A 213 12.78 -7.80 7.10
CA ILE A 213 12.01 -8.39 8.20
C ILE A 213 10.95 -7.42 8.72
N ALA A 214 11.30 -6.15 8.94
CA ALA A 214 10.35 -5.17 9.46
C ALA A 214 9.18 -4.95 8.49
N GLU A 215 9.47 -4.76 7.20
CA GLU A 215 8.43 -4.53 6.20
C GLU A 215 7.62 -5.79 5.91
N LEU A 216 8.21 -6.99 5.99
CA LEU A 216 7.43 -8.23 5.93
C LEU A 216 6.37 -8.26 7.04
N VAL A 217 6.78 -7.95 8.29
CA VAL A 217 5.85 -7.90 9.42
C VAL A 217 4.75 -6.85 9.19
N PHE A 218 5.10 -5.67 8.68
CA PHE A 218 4.11 -4.64 8.37
C PHE A 218 3.14 -5.08 7.28
N PHE A 219 3.62 -5.53 6.12
CA PHE A 219 2.77 -5.97 5.00
C PHE A 219 1.80 -7.08 5.42
N PHE A 220 2.27 -8.07 6.18
CA PHE A 220 1.39 -9.11 6.73
C PHE A 220 0.39 -8.55 7.76
N SER A 221 0.76 -7.52 8.52
CA SER A 221 -0.15 -6.84 9.45
C SER A 221 -1.28 -6.09 8.72
N PHE A 222 -1.04 -5.54 7.52
CA PHE A 222 -2.12 -4.98 6.67
C PHE A 222 -3.12 -6.06 6.24
N GLY A 223 -2.62 -7.23 5.84
CA GLY A 223 -3.46 -8.39 5.54
C GLY A 223 -4.24 -8.87 6.76
N LEU A 224 -3.57 -9.02 7.91
CA LEU A 224 -4.19 -9.40 9.17
C LEU A 224 -5.28 -8.43 9.59
N ASN A 225 -5.07 -7.11 9.43
CA ASN A 225 -6.08 -6.09 9.71
C ASN A 225 -7.37 -6.33 8.91
N GLN A 226 -7.23 -6.58 7.60
CA GLN A 226 -8.38 -6.90 6.74
C GLN A 226 -9.06 -8.20 7.15
N TRP A 227 -8.25 -9.23 7.42
CA TRP A 227 -8.77 -10.54 7.82
C TRP A 227 -9.56 -10.45 9.12
N LEU A 228 -9.04 -9.78 10.14
CA LEU A 228 -9.74 -9.57 11.42
C LEU A 228 -11.04 -8.77 11.24
N GLN A 229 -11.03 -7.75 10.36
CA GLN A 229 -12.21 -6.95 10.01
C GLN A 229 -13.33 -7.80 9.41
N TYR A 230 -13.01 -8.62 8.40
CA TYR A 230 -14.03 -9.44 7.74
C TYR A 230 -14.41 -10.70 8.52
N ARG A 231 -13.56 -11.17 9.43
CA ARG A 231 -13.90 -12.22 10.39
C ARG A 231 -14.64 -11.70 11.62
N GLY A 232 -14.70 -10.38 11.80
CA GLY A 232 -15.37 -9.75 12.94
C GLY A 232 -14.79 -10.18 14.29
N ILE A 233 -13.46 -10.23 14.39
CA ILE A 233 -12.77 -10.72 15.59
C ILE A 233 -12.39 -9.54 16.50
N GLY A 234 -12.77 -9.60 17.78
CA GLY A 234 -12.38 -8.60 18.79
C GLY A 234 -12.83 -7.18 18.43
N ARG A 235 -11.89 -6.22 18.48
CA ARG A 235 -12.15 -4.81 18.17
C ARG A 235 -12.45 -4.54 16.70
N TRP A 236 -12.05 -5.44 15.80
CA TRP A 236 -12.27 -5.32 14.35
C TRP A 236 -13.71 -5.59 13.90
N ARG A 237 -14.61 -5.90 14.83
CA ARG A 237 -16.06 -5.84 14.59
C ARG A 237 -16.53 -4.42 14.26
N ASP A 238 -15.78 -3.43 14.72
CA ASP A 238 -15.95 -2.01 14.40
C ASP A 238 -15.11 -1.66 13.16
N TYR A 239 -15.77 -1.28 12.06
CA TYR A 239 -15.10 -0.91 10.81
C TYR A 239 -14.20 0.32 10.97
N ALA A 240 -14.64 1.33 11.74
CA ALA A 240 -13.83 2.52 12.01
C ALA A 240 -12.55 2.19 12.80
N PHE A 241 -12.56 1.12 13.61
CA PHE A 241 -11.34 0.63 14.25
C PHE A 241 -10.35 0.02 13.23
N GLY A 242 -10.84 -0.78 12.28
CA GLY A 242 -10.02 -1.33 11.19
C GLY A 242 -9.42 -0.23 10.32
N GLU A 243 -10.21 0.77 9.97
CA GLU A 243 -9.78 1.97 9.25
C GLU A 243 -8.68 2.73 10.01
N LYS A 244 -8.87 2.98 11.31
CA LYS A 244 -7.85 3.65 12.13
C LYS A 244 -6.57 2.82 12.25
N THR A 245 -6.68 1.49 12.25
CA THR A 245 -5.52 0.59 12.28
C THR A 245 -4.72 0.69 10.98
N TYR A 246 -5.37 0.75 9.82
CA TYR A 246 -4.69 0.99 8.53
C TYR A 246 -3.90 2.30 8.53
N ILE A 247 -4.49 3.35 9.05
CA ILE A 247 -3.87 4.67 9.17
C ILE A 247 -2.58 4.60 10.01
N VAL A 248 -2.62 3.91 11.16
CA VAL A 248 -1.44 3.74 12.04
C VAL A 248 -0.37 2.87 11.38
N LEU A 249 -0.76 1.74 10.77
CA LEU A 249 0.15 0.86 10.06
C LEU A 249 0.85 1.58 8.90
N SER A 250 0.12 2.42 8.15
CA SER A 250 0.66 3.23 7.05
C SER A 250 1.74 4.18 7.52
N LEU A 251 1.50 4.90 8.62
CA LEU A 251 2.50 5.77 9.21
C LEU A 251 3.73 4.97 9.63
N ALA A 252 3.53 3.89 10.39
CA ALA A 252 4.61 3.11 10.97
C ALA A 252 5.50 2.48 9.88
N ALA A 253 4.91 1.75 8.92
CA ALA A 253 5.65 1.08 7.85
C ALA A 253 6.43 2.07 6.99
N LYS A 254 5.77 3.13 6.50
CA LYS A 254 6.42 4.16 5.67
C LYS A 254 7.57 4.86 6.39
N SER A 255 7.39 5.17 7.68
CA SER A 255 8.42 5.84 8.47
C SER A 255 9.59 4.90 8.74
N VAL A 256 9.32 3.66 9.16
CA VAL A 256 10.36 2.66 9.44
C VAL A 256 11.20 2.41 8.19
N LEU A 257 10.57 2.16 7.03
CA LEU A 257 11.29 1.96 5.78
C LEU A 257 12.14 3.18 5.40
N ALA A 258 11.55 4.38 5.43
CA ALA A 258 12.23 5.61 5.04
C ALA A 258 13.51 5.84 5.87
N TRP A 259 13.39 5.71 7.19
CA TRP A 259 14.49 5.99 8.10
C TRP A 259 15.53 4.88 8.18
N GLN A 260 15.14 3.61 7.97
CA GLN A 260 16.11 2.51 7.85
C GLN A 260 16.93 2.62 6.56
N ILE A 261 16.29 2.94 5.43
CA ILE A 261 17.03 3.18 4.18
C ILE A 261 17.95 4.39 4.31
N TYR A 262 17.44 5.49 4.90
CA TYR A 262 18.23 6.69 5.12
C TYR A 262 19.49 6.38 5.94
N GLY A 263 19.34 5.80 7.13
CA GLY A 263 20.47 5.47 8.00
C GLY A 263 21.42 4.42 7.41
N GLY A 264 20.90 3.49 6.60
CA GLY A 264 21.69 2.42 5.99
C GLY A 264 22.48 2.82 4.75
N SER A 265 22.05 3.86 4.02
CA SER A 265 22.63 4.16 2.70
C SER A 265 22.63 5.63 2.25
N LEU A 266 21.88 6.53 2.91
CA LEU A 266 21.75 7.93 2.48
C LEU A 266 22.35 8.95 3.44
N ALA A 267 22.79 8.53 4.63
CA ALA A 267 23.29 9.42 5.67
C ALA A 267 24.78 9.82 5.52
N ASN A 268 25.41 9.50 4.39
CA ASN A 268 26.83 9.71 4.11
C ASN A 268 27.05 10.76 3.02
#